data_AF-A0A353HA36-F1
#
_entry.id   AF-A0A353HA36-F1
#
_cell.length_a   1.000
_cell.length_b   1.000
_cell.length_c   1.000
_cell.angle_alpha   90.00
_cell.angle_beta   90.00
_cell.angle_gamma   90.00
#
_symmetry.space_group_name_H-M   'P 1'
#
loop_
_entity.id
_entity.type
_entity.pdbx_description
1 polymer ?
#
loop_
_entity_poly.entity_id
_entity_poly.type
_entity_poly.pdbx_seq_one_letter_code
_entity_poly.pdbx_strand_id
1 'polypeptide(L)'
;MTNESNSCGVDNREAQHKKQDIEIKERLGHIKNKILVMSGKGGVGKSSITAYLSVALAKKGYKVGLMDVDLHGPSIPRLLGLKGNLEPGSQGK
;
A
#
# COMPACT_ATOMS: atom_id res chain seq x y z
N MET A 1 40.92 -5.51 -32.30
CA MET A 1 40.11 -4.28 -32.43
C MET A 1 38.65 -4.70 -32.29
N THR A 2 38.10 -4.61 -31.08
CA THR A 2 36.93 -3.77 -30.68
C THR A 2 35.61 -4.23 -31.32
N ASN A 3 34.50 -4.48 -30.65
CA ASN A 3 34.03 -4.14 -29.30
C ASN A 3 32.86 -5.05 -28.94
N GLU A 4 32.90 -5.67 -27.76
CA GLU A 4 31.70 -6.06 -27.03
C GLU A 4 31.24 -4.87 -26.18
N SER A 5 30.10 -4.28 -26.51
CA SER A 5 29.35 -3.46 -25.57
C SER A 5 28.01 -3.10 -26.20
N ASN A 6 26.95 -3.80 -25.77
CA ASN A 6 25.58 -3.27 -25.64
C ASN A 6 24.62 -4.34 -25.08
N SER A 7 24.77 -4.72 -23.81
CA SER A 7 23.68 -5.34 -23.02
C SER A 7 24.01 -5.32 -21.53
N CYS A 8 23.96 -4.14 -20.88
CA CYS A 8 24.21 -4.04 -19.42
C CYS A 8 23.24 -3.10 -18.71
N GLY A 9 22.00 -3.00 -19.21
CA GLY A 9 20.97 -2.13 -18.61
C GLY A 9 19.69 -2.84 -18.18
N VAL A 10 19.38 -4.01 -18.75
CA VAL A 10 18.09 -4.69 -18.58
C VAL A 10 18.12 -5.65 -17.39
N ASP A 11 19.21 -6.39 -17.20
CA ASP A 11 19.34 -7.44 -16.17
C ASP A 11 19.24 -6.92 -14.73
N ASN A 12 19.75 -5.71 -14.47
CA ASN A 12 19.76 -5.12 -13.13
C ASN A 12 18.37 -4.71 -12.63
N ARG A 13 17.46 -4.29 -13.53
CA ARG A 13 16.11 -3.88 -13.14
C ARG A 13 15.23 -5.09 -12.84
N GLU A 14 15.33 -6.15 -13.64
CA GLU A 14 14.57 -7.37 -13.40
C GLU A 14 14.96 -8.05 -12.08
N ALA A 15 16.25 -8.13 -11.78
CA ALA A 15 16.73 -8.69 -10.51
C ALA A 15 16.25 -7.87 -9.30
N GLN A 16 16.24 -6.54 -9.43
CA GLN A 16 15.79 -5.64 -8.37
C GLN A 16 14.28 -5.71 -8.13
N HIS A 17 13.48 -5.81 -9.20
CA HIS A 17 12.03 -6.02 -9.10
C HIS A 17 11.69 -7.38 -8.47
N LYS A 18 12.36 -8.46 -8.89
CA LYS A 18 12.15 -9.79 -8.29
C LYS A 18 12.43 -9.80 -6.79
N LYS A 19 13.49 -9.10 -6.35
CA LYS A 19 13.81 -8.98 -4.93
C LYS A 19 12.73 -8.23 -4.15
N GLN A 20 12.19 -7.14 -4.72
CA GLN A 20 11.10 -6.37 -4.12
C GLN A 20 9.81 -7.19 -4.04
N ASP A 21 9.47 -7.95 -5.07
CA ASP A 21 8.27 -8.79 -5.10
C ASP A 21 8.29 -9.88 -4.02
N ILE A 22 9.45 -10.50 -3.81
CA ILE A 22 9.65 -11.48 -2.72
C ILE A 22 9.41 -10.83 -1.36
N GLU A 23 10.01 -9.67 -1.13
CA GLU A 23 9.87 -8.94 0.14
C GLU A 23 8.42 -8.49 0.40
N ILE A 24 7.74 -7.98 -0.63
CA ILE A 24 6.31 -7.61 -0.54
C ILE A 24 5.47 -8.84 -0.21
N LYS A 25 5.75 -9.98 -0.86
CA LYS A 25 5.01 -11.22 -0.63
C LYS A 25 5.19 -11.75 0.80
N GLU A 26 6.40 -11.70 1.34
CA GLU A 26 6.67 -12.06 2.73
C GLU A 26 5.96 -11.11 3.71
N ARG A 27 6.09 -9.80 3.50
CA ARG A 27 5.45 -8.78 4.34
C ARG A 27 3.93 -8.83 4.29
N LEU A 28 3.31 -9.12 3.15
CA LEU A 28 1.85 -9.18 3.02
C LEU A 28 1.28 -10.60 3.21
N GLY A 29 2.15 -11.61 3.39
CA GLY A 29 1.78 -13.02 3.51
C GLY A 29 0.94 -13.31 4.76
N HIS A 30 1.19 -12.60 5.86
CA HIS A 30 0.43 -12.75 7.11
C HIS A 30 -0.96 -12.08 7.07
N ILE A 31 -1.25 -11.27 6.05
CA ILE A 31 -2.55 -10.60 5.90
C ILE A 31 -3.53 -11.56 5.23
N LYS A 32 -4.46 -12.09 6.02
CA LYS A 32 -5.47 -13.08 5.59
C LYS A 32 -6.36 -12.58 4.45
N ASN A 33 -6.85 -11.34 4.55
CA ASN A 33 -7.78 -10.74 3.60
C ASN A 33 -7.23 -9.42 3.06
N LYS A 34 -7.15 -9.28 1.74
CA LYS A 34 -6.68 -8.07 1.05
C LYS A 34 -7.82 -7.54 0.19
N ILE A 35 -8.38 -6.39 0.57
CA ILE A 35 -9.53 -5.77 -0.11
C ILE A 35 -9.04 -4.55 -0.87
N LEU A 36 -9.22 -4.55 -2.19
CA LEU A 36 -8.89 -3.42 -3.05
C LEU A 36 -10.16 -2.63 -3.35
N VAL A 37 -10.16 -1.34 -3.04
CA VAL A 37 -11.27 -0.43 -3.36
C VAL A 37 -10.82 0.48 -4.50
N MET A 38 -11.50 0.41 -5.64
CA MET A 38 -11.20 1.20 -6.85
C MET A 38 -12.40 2.06 -7.25
N SER A 39 -12.14 3.14 -7.99
CA SER A 39 -13.17 3.97 -8.63
C SER A 39 -12.74 4.35 -10.05
N GLY A 40 -13.69 4.38 -10.98
CA GLY A 40 -13.47 4.86 -12.34
C GLY A 40 -13.55 6.39 -12.50
N LYS A 41 -14.04 7.12 -11.49
CA LYS A 41 -14.20 8.59 -11.54
C LYS A 41 -13.82 9.25 -10.21
N GLY A 42 -13.36 10.50 -10.26
CA GLY A 42 -13.11 11.32 -9.06
C GLY A 42 -14.40 11.69 -8.33
N GLY A 43 -14.34 11.85 -7.01
CA GLY A 43 -15.47 12.37 -6.22
C GLY A 43 -16.57 11.36 -5.82
N VAL A 44 -16.48 10.09 -6.20
CA VAL A 44 -17.49 9.07 -5.85
C VAL A 44 -17.47 8.62 -4.37
N GLY A 45 -16.56 9.16 -3.57
CA GLY A 45 -16.42 8.78 -2.15
C GLY A 45 -15.66 7.49 -1.89
N LYS A 46 -14.78 7.05 -2.82
CA LYS A 46 -13.91 5.86 -2.64
C LYS A 46 -13.21 5.84 -1.27
N SER A 47 -12.47 6.91 -0.95
CA SER A 47 -11.73 7.02 0.31
C SER A 47 -12.65 7.01 1.52
N SER A 48 -13.85 7.61 1.41
CA SER A 48 -14.86 7.57 2.46
C SER A 48 -15.31 6.14 2.74
N ILE A 49 -15.68 5.39 1.70
CA ILE A 49 -16.10 4.00 1.83
C ILE A 49 -14.98 3.14 2.42
N THR A 50 -13.74 3.30 1.94
CA THR A 50 -12.59 2.56 2.46
C THR A 50 -12.36 2.83 3.95
N ALA A 51 -12.43 4.09 4.39
CA ALA A 51 -12.25 4.46 5.79
C ALA A 51 -13.38 3.88 6.66
N TYR A 52 -14.65 4.06 6.28
CA TYR A 52 -15.78 3.52 7.05
C TYR A 52 -15.75 2.00 7.12
N LEU A 53 -15.40 1.32 6.03
CA LEU A 53 -15.25 -0.14 6.02
C LEU A 53 -14.16 -0.58 7.00
N SER A 54 -13.02 0.10 7.01
CA SER A 54 -11.90 -0.22 7.92
C SER A 54 -12.30 -0.07 9.39
N VAL A 55 -13.00 1.02 9.74
CA VAL A 55 -13.50 1.28 11.09
C VAL A 55 -14.56 0.26 11.48
N ALA A 56 -15.47 -0.10 10.58
CA ALA A 56 -16.50 -1.10 10.84
C ALA A 56 -15.90 -2.49 11.12
N LEU A 57 -14.87 -2.89 10.36
CA LEU A 57 -14.15 -4.14 10.59
C LEU A 57 -13.36 -4.11 11.91
N ALA A 58 -12.70 -2.98 12.22
CA ALA A 58 -12.01 -2.82 13.49
C ALA A 58 -12.98 -2.92 14.68
N LYS A 59 -14.16 -2.27 14.59
CA LYS A 59 -15.24 -2.37 15.59
C LYS A 59 -15.78 -3.79 15.79
N LYS A 60 -15.69 -4.64 14.77
CA LYS A 60 -16.04 -6.07 14.86
C LYS A 60 -14.91 -6.93 15.46
N GLY A 61 -13.80 -6.33 15.89
CA GLY A 61 -12.69 -7.03 16.54
C GLY A 61 -11.61 -7.57 15.59
N TYR A 62 -11.65 -7.22 14.31
CA TYR A 62 -10.60 -7.64 13.37
C TYR A 62 -9.37 -6.73 13.46
N LYS A 63 -8.17 -7.29 13.27
CA LYS A 63 -6.94 -6.51 13.04
C LYS A 63 -6.97 -5.96 11.62
N VAL A 64 -7.14 -4.66 11.49
CA VAL A 64 -7.32 -3.98 10.19
C VAL A 64 -6.16 -3.04 9.93
N GLY A 65 -5.58 -3.14 8.73
CA GLY A 65 -4.69 -2.13 8.17
C GLY A 65 -5.39 -1.36 7.06
N LEU A 66 -5.14 -0.06 6.98
CA LEU A 66 -5.66 0.81 5.93
C LEU A 66 -4.47 1.44 5.21
N MET A 67 -4.34 1.17 3.91
CA MET A 67 -3.30 1.72 3.06
C MET A 67 -3.95 2.63 2.02
N ASP A 68 -3.56 3.90 2.01
CA ASP A 68 -3.99 4.85 0.98
C ASP A 68 -2.93 4.86 -0.14
N VAL A 69 -3.38 4.63 -1.38
CA VAL A 69 -2.55 4.68 -2.59
C VAL A 69 -3.00 5.80 -3.53
N ASP A 70 -3.95 6.65 -3.10
CA ASP A 70 -4.35 7.82 -3.89
C ASP A 70 -3.23 8.88 -3.88
N LEU A 71 -2.75 9.22 -5.07
CA LEU A 71 -1.70 10.23 -5.28
C LEU A 71 -2.18 11.69 -5.10
N HIS A 72 -3.50 11.94 -5.04
CA HIS A 72 -4.08 13.29 -5.11
C HIS A 72 -4.44 13.94 -3.76
N GLY A 73 -3.68 13.65 -2.70
CA GLY A 73 -3.72 14.36 -1.41
C GLY A 73 -4.23 13.52 -0.23
N PRO A 74 -4.01 13.96 1.03
CA PRO A 74 -4.24 13.17 2.23
C PRO A 74 -5.74 13.05 2.55
N SER A 75 -6.41 12.13 1.86
CA SER A 75 -7.85 11.92 1.99
C SER A 75 -8.20 11.14 3.26
N ILE A 76 -7.48 10.04 3.51
CA ILE A 76 -7.76 9.12 4.61
C ILE A 76 -7.34 9.65 5.98
N PRO A 77 -6.11 10.17 6.20
CA PRO A 77 -5.70 10.63 7.54
C PRO A 77 -6.58 11.77 8.04
N ARG A 78 -6.94 12.69 7.15
CA ARG A 78 -7.86 13.80 7.44
C ARG A 78 -9.26 13.29 7.77
N LEU A 79 -9.77 12.30 7.02
CA LEU A 79 -11.10 11.74 7.26
C LEU A 79 -11.18 11.00 8.60
N LEU A 80 -10.10 10.33 9.00
CA LEU A 80 -9.99 9.68 10.31
C LEU A 80 -9.72 10.66 11.45
N GLY A 81 -9.60 11.96 11.18
CA GLY A 81 -9.32 12.98 12.19
C GLY A 81 -7.93 12.88 12.81
N LEU A 82 -6.99 12.17 12.16
CA LEU A 82 -5.62 12.04 12.61
C LEU A 82 -4.90 13.38 12.46
N LYS A 83 -4.36 13.90 13.57
CA LYS A 83 -3.63 15.17 13.66
C LYS A 83 -2.23 14.89 14.21
N GLY A 84 -1.21 15.56 13.67
CA GLY A 84 0.18 15.40 14.08
C GLY A 84 1.01 14.53 13.13
N ASN A 85 2.26 14.27 13.52
CA ASN A 85 3.15 13.40 12.75
C ASN A 85 2.71 11.94 12.89
N LEU A 86 2.65 11.22 11.77
CA LEU A 86 2.41 9.79 11.77
C LEU A 86 3.64 9.10 12.36
N GLU A 87 3.52 8.58 13.58
CA GLU A 87 4.56 7.77 14.16
C GLU A 87 4.49 6.34 13.58
N PRO A 88 5.65 5.67 13.39
CA PRO A 88 5.66 4.26 13.05
C PRO A 88 4.85 3.49 14.10
N GLY A 89 3.85 2.71 13.65
CA GLY A 89 3.04 1.92 14.57
C GLY A 89 3.93 1.02 15.43
N SER A 90 3.77 1.09 16.76
CA SER A 90 4.39 0.14 17.67
C SER A 90 4.00 -1.27 17.22
N GLN A 91 4.99 -2.12 16.92
CA GLN A 91 4.77 -3.50 16.49
C GLN A 91 3.76 -4.16 17.44
N GLY A 92 2.53 -4.32 16.97
CA GLY A 92 1.48 -4.91 17.78
C GLY A 92 1.85 -6.36 18.04
N LYS A 93 1.99 -6.71 19.32
CA LYS A 93 2.17 -8.10 19.79
C LYS A 93 1.18 -9.06 19.10
#